data_AF-A0AAV8DP83-F1
#
_entry.id   AF-A0AAV8DP83-F1
#
_cell.length_a   1.000
_cell.length_b   1.000
_cell.length_c   1.000
_cell.angle_alpha   90.00
_cell.angle_beta   90.00
_cell.angle_gamma   90.00
#
_symmetry.space_group_name_H-M   'P 1'
#
loop_
_entity.id
_entity.type
_entity.pdbx_description
1 polymer ?
#
loop_
_entity_poly.entity_id
_entity_poly.type
_entity_poly.pdbx_seq_one_letter_code
_entity_poly.pdbx_strand_id
1 'polypeptide(L)'
;MPYAVAQGGWLSLVIFLLVGILCYYTGILIQRCMRAHPSIHSYPDIGQYAFGPTCQKIIAAFMYIELYLVAISFLILEGDNLDKLFPGSKVEFYSVTLEGKKLFILLAGFIILPTTWLRDLAVLAYVSAIGLVASVVLTGSLVWAFIADAGIQQTKGDMLNLQGLPTALGLYFVCFAGHAVFPTIYSSMRNKNQFSKVFFISMILCTLNNGLTAVLGYLIYGNEVHCTGVKCPLLRLSDVIYRVISERNGNCFVPMRVLSEDLWVF
;
A
#
# COMPACT_ATOMS: atom_id res chain seq x y z
N MET A 1 -4.37 2.36 2.64
CA MET A 1 -5.48 1.79 3.41
C MET A 1 -6.18 2.80 4.32
N PRO A 2 -5.52 3.51 5.26
CA PRO A 2 -6.21 4.49 6.12
C PRO A 2 -6.88 5.63 5.32
N TYR A 3 -6.25 6.08 4.22
CA TYR A 3 -6.85 7.04 3.30
C TYR A 3 -8.14 6.54 2.63
N ALA A 4 -8.27 5.24 2.35
CA ALA A 4 -9.49 4.69 1.77
C ALA A 4 -10.66 4.76 2.77
N VAL A 5 -10.39 4.50 4.06
CA VAL A 5 -11.38 4.65 5.13
C VAL A 5 -11.73 6.12 5.35
N ALA A 6 -10.75 7.03 5.27
CA ALA A 6 -11.01 8.46 5.38
C ALA A 6 -11.89 8.99 4.24
N GLN A 7 -11.73 8.46 3.02
CA GLN A 7 -12.54 8.86 1.87
C GLN A 7 -13.92 8.18 1.86
N GLY A 8 -14.03 6.92 2.28
CA GLY A 8 -15.28 6.16 2.25
C GLY A 8 -16.11 6.22 3.52
N GLY A 9 -15.54 6.66 4.64
CA GLY A 9 -16.14 6.58 5.98
C GLY A 9 -16.05 5.18 6.60
N TRP A 10 -16.57 5.04 7.82
CA TRP A 10 -16.50 3.78 8.58
C TRP A 10 -17.20 2.60 7.89
N LEU A 11 -18.33 2.83 7.21
CA LEU A 11 -19.05 1.74 6.53
C LEU A 11 -18.26 1.20 5.31
N SER A 12 -17.26 1.93 4.82
CA SER A 12 -16.38 1.42 3.75
C SER A 12 -15.59 0.17 4.16
N LEU A 13 -15.43 -0.11 5.46
CA LEU A 13 -14.86 -1.37 5.95
C LEU A 13 -15.71 -2.59 5.61
N VAL A 14 -17.05 -2.44 5.56
CA VAL A 14 -17.94 -3.51 5.09
C VAL A 14 -17.66 -3.78 3.62
N ILE A 15 -17.48 -2.72 2.82
CA ILE A 15 -17.13 -2.84 1.40
C ILE A 15 -15.76 -3.51 1.23
N PHE A 16 -14.77 -3.15 2.06
CA PHE A 16 -13.47 -3.81 2.07
C PHE A 16 -13.59 -5.33 2.27
N LEU A 17 -14.41 -5.78 3.23
CA LEU A 17 -14.67 -7.20 3.45
C LEU A 17 -15.40 -7.85 2.27
N LEU A 18 -16.40 -7.19 1.70
CA LEU A 18 -17.13 -7.68 0.52
C LEU A 18 -16.22 -7.83 -0.70
N VAL A 19 -15.34 -6.86 -0.94
CA VAL A 19 -14.32 -6.93 -2.00
C VAL A 19 -13.39 -8.11 -1.73
N GLY A 20 -12.93 -8.31 -0.49
CA GLY A 20 -12.11 -9.47 -0.13
C GLY A 20 -12.80 -10.81 -0.43
N ILE A 21 -14.08 -10.95 -0.08
CA ILE A 21 -14.89 -12.15 -0.37
C ILE A 21 -15.03 -12.36 -1.89
N LEU A 22 -15.30 -11.28 -2.63
CA LEU A 22 -15.42 -11.31 -4.09
C LEU A 22 -14.09 -11.71 -4.76
N CYS A 23 -12.97 -11.13 -4.31
CA CYS A 23 -11.63 -11.44 -4.78
C CYS A 23 -11.24 -12.89 -4.45
N TYR A 24 -11.64 -13.41 -3.29
CA TYR A 24 -11.46 -14.81 -2.95
C TYR A 24 -12.26 -15.74 -3.88
N TYR A 25 -13.55 -15.44 -4.09
CA TYR A 25 -14.42 -16.22 -4.97
C TYR A 25 -13.86 -16.28 -6.40
N THR A 26 -13.47 -15.13 -6.94
CA THR A 26 -12.88 -15.03 -8.29
C THR A 26 -11.53 -15.75 -8.37
N GLY A 27 -10.69 -15.70 -7.33
CA GLY A 27 -9.44 -16.49 -7.28
C GLY A 27 -9.68 -18.01 -7.32
N ILE A 28 -10.69 -18.50 -6.58
CA ILE A 28 -11.08 -19.92 -6.63
C ILE A 28 -11.68 -20.29 -7.99
N LEU A 29 -12.41 -19.38 -8.64
CA LEU A 29 -12.93 -19.61 -9.99
C LEU A 29 -11.80 -19.79 -11.00
N ILE A 30 -10.77 -18.92 -10.96
CA ILE A 30 -9.57 -19.04 -11.79
C ILE A 30 -8.88 -20.39 -11.56
N GLN A 31 -8.73 -20.79 -10.30
CA GLN A 31 -8.16 -22.10 -9.97
C GLN A 31 -8.96 -23.24 -10.58
N ARG A 32 -10.30 -23.18 -10.54
CA ARG A 32 -11.17 -24.20 -11.16
C ARG A 32 -10.99 -24.22 -12.67
N CYS A 33 -10.90 -23.07 -13.33
CA CYS A 33 -10.61 -22.97 -14.76
C CYS A 33 -9.27 -23.62 -15.11
N MET A 34 -8.20 -23.36 -14.35
CA MET A 34 -6.89 -23.97 -14.58
C MET A 34 -6.86 -25.49 -14.31
N ARG A 35 -7.76 -25.99 -13.45
CA ARG A 35 -7.91 -27.44 -13.22
C ARG A 35 -8.71 -28.14 -14.31
N ALA A 36 -9.52 -27.40 -15.06
CA ALA A 36 -10.40 -27.97 -16.08
C ALA A 36 -9.62 -28.61 -17.23
N HIS A 37 -8.46 -28.05 -17.59
CA HIS A 37 -7.67 -28.59 -18.69
C HIS A 37 -6.14 -28.43 -18.48
N PRO A 38 -5.33 -29.48 -18.74
CA PRO A 38 -3.88 -29.44 -18.48
C PRO A 38 -3.10 -28.40 -19.28
N SER A 39 -3.60 -27.97 -20.44
CA SER A 39 -2.93 -26.99 -21.30
C SER A 39 -3.09 -25.54 -20.84
N ILE A 40 -3.90 -25.29 -19.80
CA ILE A 40 -4.13 -23.95 -19.25
C ILE A 40 -3.05 -23.66 -18.21
N HIS A 41 -2.08 -22.83 -18.59
CA HIS A 41 -0.97 -22.44 -17.72
C HIS A 41 -1.02 -20.97 -17.28
N SER A 42 -1.70 -20.12 -18.05
CA SER A 42 -1.80 -18.69 -17.83
C SER A 42 -3.24 -18.17 -17.90
N TYR A 43 -3.48 -16.95 -17.38
CA TYR A 43 -4.80 -16.32 -17.43
C TYR A 43 -5.32 -16.13 -18.87
N PRO A 44 -4.50 -15.68 -19.85
CA PRO A 44 -4.92 -15.62 -21.25
C PRO A 44 -5.37 -16.96 -21.85
N ASP A 45 -4.77 -18.08 -21.44
CA ASP A 45 -5.12 -19.41 -21.95
C ASP A 45 -6.55 -19.82 -21.56
N ILE A 46 -7.04 -19.34 -20.40
CA ILE A 46 -8.44 -19.51 -19.99
C ILE A 46 -9.36 -18.84 -21.02
N GLY A 47 -9.02 -17.62 -21.45
CA GLY A 47 -9.77 -16.90 -22.48
C GLY A 47 -9.67 -17.57 -23.85
N GLN A 48 -8.51 -18.11 -24.20
CA GLN A 48 -8.33 -18.90 -25.42
C GLN A 48 -9.28 -20.09 -25.43
N TYR A 49 -9.33 -20.83 -24.32
CA TYR A 49 -10.15 -22.03 -24.20
C TYR A 49 -11.65 -21.72 -24.26
N ALA A 50 -12.09 -20.59 -23.70
CA ALA A 50 -13.50 -20.21 -23.66
C ALA A 50 -14.00 -19.49 -24.93
N PHE A 51 -13.17 -18.63 -25.54
CA PHE A 51 -13.60 -17.67 -26.58
C PHE A 51 -12.67 -17.63 -27.80
N GLY A 52 -11.63 -18.47 -27.85
CA GLY A 52 -10.70 -18.56 -28.97
C GLY A 52 -9.50 -17.59 -28.92
N PRO A 53 -8.63 -17.63 -29.94
CA PRO A 53 -7.30 -16.99 -29.92
C PRO A 53 -7.33 -15.45 -29.90
N THR A 54 -8.39 -14.82 -30.40
CA THR A 54 -8.54 -13.36 -30.33
C THR A 54 -8.70 -12.89 -28.88
N CYS A 55 -9.49 -13.61 -28.08
CA CYS A 55 -9.70 -13.29 -26.67
C CYS A 55 -8.41 -13.45 -25.86
N GLN A 56 -7.60 -14.47 -26.16
CA GLN A 56 -6.28 -14.66 -25.55
C GLN A 56 -5.40 -13.41 -25.68
N LYS A 57 -5.29 -12.84 -26.89
CA LYS A 57 -4.48 -11.64 -27.16
C LYS A 57 -5.01 -10.42 -26.40
N ILE A 58 -6.33 -10.25 -26.37
CA ILE A 58 -6.98 -9.13 -25.66
C ILE A 58 -6.72 -9.23 -24.16
N ILE A 59 -6.95 -10.39 -23.55
CA ILE A 59 -6.70 -10.62 -22.12
C ILE A 59 -5.22 -10.44 -21.79
N ALA A 60 -4.32 -10.98 -22.62
CA ALA A 60 -2.88 -10.77 -22.45
C ALA A 60 -2.52 -9.28 -22.47
N ALA A 61 -3.06 -8.50 -23.42
CA ALA A 61 -2.81 -7.06 -23.49
C ALA A 61 -3.28 -6.32 -22.23
N PHE A 62 -4.51 -6.59 -21.76
CA PHE A 62 -5.03 -6.00 -20.52
C PHE A 62 -4.17 -6.35 -19.31
N MET A 63 -3.75 -7.61 -19.18
CA MET A 63 -2.87 -8.06 -18.11
C MET A 63 -1.53 -7.32 -18.14
N TYR A 64 -0.86 -7.24 -19.29
CA TYR A 64 0.41 -6.52 -19.39
C TYR A 64 0.28 -5.03 -19.06
N ILE A 65 -0.80 -4.38 -19.51
CA ILE A 65 -1.09 -2.98 -19.16
C ILE A 65 -1.32 -2.84 -17.66
N GLU A 66 -2.10 -3.73 -17.04
CA GLU A 66 -2.35 -3.74 -15.60
C GLU A 66 -1.06 -3.88 -14.79
N LEU A 67 -0.22 -4.88 -15.10
CA LEU A 67 1.06 -5.07 -14.42
C LEU A 67 1.99 -3.86 -14.58
N TYR A 68 2.00 -3.23 -15.76
CA TYR A 68 2.80 -2.03 -16.02
C TYR A 68 2.32 -0.82 -15.19
N LEU A 69 1.01 -0.59 -15.14
CA LEU A 69 0.43 0.50 -14.35
C LEU A 69 0.64 0.29 -12.85
N VAL A 70 0.53 -0.95 -12.36
CA VAL A 70 0.83 -1.31 -10.96
C VAL A 70 2.29 -1.03 -10.64
N ALA A 71 3.23 -1.42 -11.51
CA ALA A 71 4.65 -1.15 -11.31
C ALA A 71 4.95 0.36 -11.22
N ILE A 72 4.39 1.17 -12.12
CA ILE A 72 4.53 2.63 -12.08
C ILE A 72 3.94 3.20 -10.78
N SER A 73 2.79 2.71 -10.36
CA SER A 73 2.11 3.20 -9.15
C SER A 73 2.96 2.96 -7.91
N PHE A 74 3.63 1.81 -7.80
CA PHE A 74 4.56 1.53 -6.70
C PHE A 74 5.81 2.39 -6.76
N LEU A 75 6.40 2.61 -7.95
CA LEU A 75 7.56 3.50 -8.08
C LEU A 75 7.25 4.94 -7.65
N ILE A 76 6.09 5.47 -8.05
CA ILE A 76 5.64 6.80 -7.63
C ILE A 76 5.43 6.84 -6.11
N LEU A 77 4.79 5.80 -5.56
CA LEU A 77 4.53 5.70 -4.12
C LEU A 77 5.83 5.66 -3.30
N GLU A 78 6.82 4.88 -3.72
CA GLU A 78 8.14 4.85 -3.09
C GLU A 78 8.85 6.19 -3.20
N GLY A 79 8.82 6.81 -4.38
CA GLY A 79 9.36 8.15 -4.60
C GLY A 79 8.75 9.19 -3.67
N ASP A 80 7.42 9.20 -3.54
CA ASP A 80 6.69 10.10 -2.64
C ASP A 80 7.00 9.82 -1.17
N ASN A 81 7.21 8.56 -0.79
CA ASN A 81 7.55 8.19 0.58
C ASN A 81 8.99 8.60 0.92
N LEU A 82 9.95 8.40 0.01
CA LEU A 82 11.35 8.78 0.19
C LEU A 82 11.55 10.30 0.20
N ASP A 83 10.87 11.02 -0.69
CA ASP A 83 10.89 12.48 -0.72
C ASP A 83 10.35 13.09 0.59
N LYS A 84 9.34 12.46 1.19
CA LYS A 84 8.82 12.84 2.52
C LYS A 84 9.77 12.49 3.68
N LEU A 85 10.56 11.41 3.55
CA LEU A 85 11.54 11.01 4.57
C LEU A 85 12.81 11.88 4.53
N PHE A 86 13.21 12.34 3.34
CA PHE A 86 14.39 13.16 3.12
C PHE A 86 14.05 14.50 2.42
N PRO A 87 13.25 15.37 3.08
CA PRO A 87 12.82 16.63 2.49
C PRO A 87 14.03 17.54 2.24
N GLY A 88 14.11 18.13 1.04
CA GLY A 88 15.18 19.06 0.68
C GLY A 88 16.43 18.42 0.05
N SER A 89 16.41 17.12 -0.24
CA SER A 89 17.46 16.43 -1.00
C SER A 89 17.49 16.93 -2.45
N LYS A 90 18.37 17.89 -2.75
CA LYS A 90 18.61 18.38 -4.11
C LYS A 90 20.02 17.96 -4.52
N VAL A 91 20.13 17.30 -5.67
CA VAL A 91 21.43 16.96 -6.24
C VAL A 91 21.57 17.77 -7.52
N GLU A 92 22.47 18.75 -7.50
CA GLU A 92 22.85 19.50 -8.70
C GLU A 92 23.97 18.75 -9.40
N PHE A 93 23.66 18.11 -10.55
CA PHE A 93 24.66 17.54 -11.44
C PHE A 93 24.73 18.38 -12.72
N TYR A 94 25.86 19.08 -12.90
CA TYR A 94 26.37 19.59 -14.18
C TYR A 94 25.30 20.18 -15.13
N SER A 95 24.46 21.11 -14.63
CA SER A 95 23.36 21.85 -15.31
C SER A 95 21.94 21.27 -15.28
N VAL A 96 21.68 20.15 -14.60
CA VAL A 96 20.32 19.64 -14.36
C VAL A 96 20.03 19.59 -12.85
N THR A 97 19.11 20.42 -12.39
CA THR A 97 18.55 20.37 -11.02
C THR A 97 17.51 19.24 -10.96
N LEU A 98 17.92 18.07 -10.46
CA LEU A 98 16.98 16.99 -10.19
C LEU A 98 16.31 17.24 -8.82
N GLU A 99 15.00 17.50 -8.84
CA GLU A 99 14.17 17.49 -7.64
C GLU A 99 14.22 16.11 -6.96
N GLY A 100 14.24 16.10 -5.62
CA GLY A 100 14.39 14.90 -4.78
C GLY A 100 13.46 13.75 -5.19
N LYS A 101 12.17 14.04 -5.39
CA LYS A 101 11.18 13.06 -5.88
C LYS A 101 11.60 12.32 -7.16
N LYS A 102 12.08 13.04 -8.19
CA LYS A 102 12.47 12.41 -9.48
C LYS A 102 13.72 11.55 -9.30
N LEU A 103 14.66 12.01 -8.47
CA LEU A 103 15.87 11.27 -8.14
C LEU A 103 15.56 9.97 -7.38
N PHE A 104 14.67 10.00 -6.39
CA PHE A 104 14.26 8.81 -5.63
C PHE A 104 13.50 7.80 -6.50
N ILE A 105 12.63 8.25 -7.40
CA ILE A 105 11.95 7.35 -8.36
C ILE A 105 12.96 6.66 -9.27
N LEU A 106 13.94 7.40 -9.82
CA LEU A 106 14.98 6.84 -10.70
C LEU A 106 15.87 5.85 -9.94
N LEU A 107 16.25 6.18 -8.70
CA LEU A 107 17.07 5.31 -7.86
C LEU A 107 16.34 4.02 -7.47
N ALA A 108 15.06 4.13 -7.05
CA ALA A 108 14.21 2.97 -6.78
C ALA A 108 14.06 2.09 -8.03
N GLY A 109 13.81 2.71 -9.19
CA GLY A 109 13.77 2.01 -10.48
C GLY A 109 15.06 1.25 -10.78
N PHE A 110 16.22 1.87 -10.57
CA PHE A 110 17.52 1.24 -10.78
C PHE A 110 17.77 0.04 -9.85
N ILE A 111 17.31 0.11 -8.60
CA ILE A 111 17.43 -0.99 -7.62
C ILE A 111 16.45 -2.13 -7.93
N ILE A 112 15.24 -1.82 -8.40
CA ILE A 112 14.22 -2.82 -8.73
C ILE A 112 14.53 -3.48 -10.08
N LEU A 113 15.13 -2.78 -11.03
CA LEU A 113 15.47 -3.30 -12.36
C LEU A 113 16.19 -4.67 -12.34
N PRO A 114 17.25 -4.90 -11.54
CA PRO A 114 17.89 -6.22 -11.47
C PRO A 114 16.96 -7.31 -10.91
N THR A 115 15.96 -6.97 -10.10
CA THR A 115 14.98 -7.96 -9.61
C THR A 115 14.09 -8.49 -10.73
N THR A 116 13.88 -7.72 -11.81
CA THR A 116 13.09 -8.16 -12.98
C THR A 116 13.81 -9.19 -13.84
N TRP A 117 15.14 -9.30 -13.73
CA TRP A 117 15.93 -10.30 -14.43
C TRP A 117 15.98 -11.64 -13.69
N LEU A 118 15.49 -11.70 -12.46
CA LEU A 118 15.40 -12.93 -11.68
C LEU A 118 14.29 -13.81 -12.25
N ARG A 119 14.68 -14.89 -12.93
CA ARG A 119 13.76 -15.90 -13.46
C ARG A 119 13.25 -16.89 -12.40
N ASP A 120 13.77 -16.81 -11.16
CA ASP A 120 13.45 -17.74 -10.10
C ASP A 120 12.38 -17.18 -9.14
N LEU A 121 11.19 -17.80 -9.16
CA LEU A 121 10.09 -17.45 -8.26
C LEU A 121 10.44 -17.71 -6.79
N ALA A 122 11.43 -18.54 -6.47
CA ALA A 122 11.86 -18.79 -5.10
C ALA A 122 12.51 -17.55 -4.47
N VAL A 123 13.32 -16.81 -5.23
CA VAL A 123 13.94 -15.56 -4.76
C VAL A 123 12.86 -14.50 -4.54
N LEU A 124 11.90 -14.41 -5.46
CA LEU A 124 10.76 -13.50 -5.32
C LEU A 124 9.88 -13.84 -4.11
N ALA A 125 9.68 -15.12 -3.81
CA ALA A 125 8.98 -15.57 -2.61
C ALA A 125 9.71 -15.16 -1.32
N TYR A 126 11.05 -15.23 -1.31
CA TYR A 126 11.85 -14.78 -0.17
C TYR A 126 11.77 -13.26 0.04
N VAL A 127 11.87 -12.47 -1.03
CA VAL A 127 11.68 -11.01 -1.00
C VAL A 127 10.28 -10.66 -0.50
N SER A 128 9.25 -11.37 -0.97
CA SER A 128 7.88 -11.21 -0.48
C SER A 128 7.73 -11.53 1.01
N ALA A 129 8.42 -12.56 1.51
CA ALA A 129 8.42 -12.90 2.94
C ALA A 129 9.04 -11.78 3.79
N ILE A 130 10.14 -11.16 3.34
CA ILE A 130 10.72 -9.98 4.00
C ILE A 130 9.72 -8.83 4.01
N GLY A 131 9.06 -8.57 2.87
CA GLY A 131 8.02 -7.54 2.76
C GLY A 131 6.84 -7.76 3.72
N LEU A 132 6.42 -9.02 3.90
CA LEU A 132 5.38 -9.38 4.86
C LEU A 132 5.82 -9.10 6.30
N VAL A 133 7.03 -9.49 6.68
CA VAL A 133 7.59 -9.21 8.00
C VAL A 133 7.67 -7.70 8.24
N ALA A 134 8.19 -6.94 7.27
CA ALA A 134 8.24 -5.49 7.35
C ALA A 134 6.85 -4.86 7.53
N SER A 135 5.84 -5.37 6.81
CA SER A 135 4.46 -4.91 6.96
C SER A 135 3.90 -5.20 8.35
N VAL A 136 4.15 -6.39 8.91
CA VAL A 136 3.74 -6.73 10.29
C VAL A 136 4.42 -5.83 11.32
N VAL A 137 5.71 -5.52 11.14
CA VAL A 137 6.44 -4.58 12.01
C VAL A 137 5.83 -3.18 11.94
N LEU A 138 5.48 -2.69 10.75
CA LEU A 138 4.78 -1.41 10.59
C LEU A 138 3.39 -1.42 11.26
N THR A 139 2.63 -2.49 11.09
CA THR A 139 1.34 -2.64 11.78
C THR A 139 1.53 -2.65 13.30
N GLY A 140 2.56 -3.34 13.79
CA GLY A 140 2.92 -3.38 15.21
C GLY A 140 3.33 -2.00 15.76
N SER A 141 4.07 -1.21 14.99
CA SER A 141 4.43 0.15 15.39
C SER A 141 3.22 1.08 15.44
N LEU A 142 2.24 0.91 14.55
CA LEU A 142 0.95 1.62 14.63
C LEU A 142 0.15 1.22 15.88
N VAL A 143 0.13 -0.07 16.23
CA VAL A 143 -0.51 -0.54 17.47
C VAL A 143 0.16 0.11 18.69
N TRP A 144 1.49 0.10 18.73
CA TRP A 144 2.24 0.73 19.81
C TRP A 144 1.96 2.23 19.90
N ALA A 145 1.98 2.95 18.78
CA ALA A 145 1.66 4.37 18.72
C ALA A 145 0.24 4.65 19.21
N PHE A 146 -0.74 3.84 18.81
CA PHE A 146 -2.13 3.96 19.26
C PHE A 146 -2.27 3.83 20.79
N ILE A 147 -1.58 2.85 21.39
CA ILE A 147 -1.61 2.62 22.84
C ILE A 147 -0.86 3.73 23.59
N ALA A 148 0.32 4.12 23.11
CA ALA A 148 1.18 5.10 23.76
C ALA A 148 0.58 6.51 23.79
N ASP A 149 -0.13 6.92 22.73
CA ASP A 149 -0.73 8.26 22.65
C ASP A 149 -2.11 8.35 23.33
N ALA A 150 -2.64 7.24 23.89
CA ALA A 150 -3.91 7.09 24.64
C ALA A 150 -5.14 7.86 24.10
N GLY A 151 -5.09 8.32 22.87
CA GLY A 151 -6.00 9.29 22.31
C GLY A 151 -6.83 8.64 21.22
N ILE A 152 -7.95 8.04 21.62
CA ILE A 152 -9.13 8.08 20.76
C ILE A 152 -9.46 9.57 20.63
N GLN A 153 -8.83 10.28 19.69
CA GLN A 153 -9.50 11.43 19.14
C GLN A 153 -10.80 10.85 18.61
N GLN A 154 -11.91 11.25 19.23
CA GLN A 154 -13.25 10.98 18.74
C GLN A 154 -13.36 11.72 17.41
N THR A 155 -12.72 11.16 16.38
CA THR A 155 -12.87 11.60 15.01
C THR A 155 -14.35 11.38 14.74
N LYS A 156 -15.11 12.48 14.66
CA LYS A 156 -16.45 12.47 14.08
C LYS A 156 -16.27 12.06 12.61
N GLY A 157 -16.06 10.77 12.40
CA GLY A 157 -15.93 10.19 11.09
C GLY A 157 -17.31 10.16 10.47
N ASP A 158 -17.42 10.65 9.25
CA ASP A 158 -18.64 10.46 8.49
C ASP A 158 -18.92 8.96 8.38
N MET A 159 -20.15 8.54 8.73
CA MET A 159 -20.51 7.12 8.67
C MET A 159 -20.35 6.59 7.23
N LEU A 160 -20.67 7.44 6.25
CA LEU A 160 -20.58 7.17 4.84
C LEU A 160 -20.33 8.47 4.07
N ASN A 161 -19.28 8.50 3.26
CA ASN A 161 -19.08 9.54 2.25
C ASN A 161 -19.21 8.90 0.86
N LEU A 162 -20.37 9.12 0.21
CA LEU A 162 -20.63 8.56 -1.11
C LEU A 162 -19.74 9.17 -2.21
N GLN A 163 -19.24 10.40 -2.04
CA GLN A 163 -18.39 11.05 -3.04
C GLN A 163 -16.98 10.43 -3.07
N GLY A 164 -16.43 10.04 -1.92
CA GLY A 164 -15.13 9.36 -1.82
C GLY A 164 -15.20 7.84 -1.98
N LEU A 165 -16.41 7.26 -2.10
CA LEU A 165 -16.62 5.82 -2.21
C LEU A 165 -15.96 5.17 -3.43
N PRO A 166 -16.01 5.75 -4.64
CA PRO A 166 -15.34 5.16 -5.81
C PRO A 166 -13.82 5.07 -5.61
N THR A 167 -13.21 6.10 -5.00
CA THR A 167 -11.78 6.12 -4.67
C THR A 167 -11.44 5.05 -3.63
N ALA A 168 -12.26 4.91 -2.59
CA ALA A 168 -12.08 3.87 -1.57
C ALA A 168 -12.19 2.47 -2.18
N LEU A 169 -13.20 2.23 -3.02
CA LEU A 169 -13.40 0.98 -3.76
C LEU A 169 -12.18 0.63 -4.61
N GLY A 170 -11.67 1.58 -5.41
CA GLY A 170 -10.48 1.37 -6.23
C GLY A 170 -9.26 0.95 -5.39
N LEU A 171 -9.03 1.61 -4.26
CA LEU A 171 -7.93 1.27 -3.35
C LEU A 171 -8.10 -0.12 -2.71
N TYR A 172 -9.32 -0.52 -2.37
CA TYR A 172 -9.60 -1.87 -1.86
C TYR A 172 -9.41 -2.94 -2.94
N PHE A 173 -9.84 -2.68 -4.18
CA PHE A 173 -9.58 -3.60 -5.29
C PHE A 173 -8.09 -3.78 -5.55
N VAL A 174 -7.31 -2.69 -5.57
CA VAL A 174 -5.85 -2.76 -5.72
C VAL A 174 -5.22 -3.56 -4.58
N CYS A 175 -5.73 -3.43 -3.35
CA CYS A 175 -5.23 -4.18 -2.19
C CYS A 175 -5.41 -5.70 -2.32
N PHE A 176 -6.53 -6.14 -2.92
CA PHE A 176 -6.84 -7.54 -3.16
C PHE A 176 -6.53 -8.01 -4.59
N ALA A 177 -5.96 -7.15 -5.43
CA ALA A 177 -5.57 -7.47 -6.79
C ALA A 177 -4.35 -8.39 -6.77
N GLY A 178 -4.55 -9.63 -7.20
CA GLY A 178 -3.47 -10.61 -7.40
C GLY A 178 -3.78 -11.59 -8.53
N HIS A 179 -4.95 -11.49 -9.14
CA HIS A 179 -5.48 -12.45 -10.10
C HIS A 179 -4.59 -12.62 -11.33
N ALA A 180 -3.86 -11.56 -11.70
CA ALA A 180 -2.90 -11.59 -12.79
C ALA A 180 -1.71 -12.54 -12.53
N VAL A 181 -1.26 -12.67 -11.28
CA VAL A 181 -0.12 -13.53 -10.89
C VAL A 181 -0.56 -14.90 -10.38
N PHE A 182 -1.84 -15.11 -10.08
CA PHE A 182 -2.35 -16.37 -9.55
C PHE A 182 -2.04 -17.59 -10.44
N PRO A 183 -2.21 -17.53 -11.78
CA PRO A 183 -1.89 -18.69 -12.62
C PRO A 183 -0.41 -19.07 -12.61
N THR A 184 0.47 -18.07 -12.57
CA THR A 184 1.92 -18.28 -12.49
C THR A 184 2.29 -18.97 -11.18
N ILE A 185 1.75 -18.49 -10.06
CA ILE A 185 1.97 -19.10 -8.73
C ILE A 185 1.43 -20.54 -8.73
N TYR A 186 0.20 -20.76 -9.22
CA TYR A 186 -0.41 -22.08 -9.26
C TYR A 186 0.38 -23.08 -10.10
N SER A 187 0.85 -22.66 -11.27
CA SER A 187 1.65 -23.49 -12.17
C SER A 187 3.04 -23.81 -11.60
N SER A 188 3.63 -22.90 -10.81
CA SER A 188 4.95 -23.07 -10.19
C SER A 188 4.94 -23.93 -8.92
N MET A 189 3.80 -24.07 -8.24
CA MET A 189 3.72 -24.87 -7.03
C MET A 189 3.92 -26.36 -7.26
N ARG A 190 4.78 -26.98 -6.44
CA ARG A 190 5.02 -28.43 -6.42
C ARG A 190 3.76 -29.24 -6.14
N ASN A 191 2.90 -28.77 -5.23
CA ASN A 191 1.64 -29.44 -4.88
C ASN A 191 0.43 -28.52 -5.10
N LYS A 192 -0.16 -28.62 -6.29
CA LYS A 192 -1.35 -27.85 -6.73
C LYS A 192 -2.60 -28.07 -5.86
N ASN A 193 -2.65 -29.14 -5.06
CA ASN A 193 -3.77 -29.39 -4.14
C ASN A 193 -3.75 -28.46 -2.92
N GLN A 194 -2.60 -27.89 -2.59
CA GLN A 194 -2.46 -26.97 -1.46
C GLN A 194 -2.82 -25.52 -1.83
N PHE A 195 -3.02 -25.19 -3.11
CA PHE A 195 -3.29 -23.82 -3.56
C PHE A 195 -4.43 -23.16 -2.79
N SER A 196 -5.60 -23.82 -2.73
CA SER A 196 -6.78 -23.23 -2.08
C SER A 196 -6.54 -22.95 -0.60
N LYS A 197 -5.77 -23.81 0.09
CA LYS A 197 -5.42 -23.61 1.50
C LYS A 197 -4.48 -22.42 1.66
N VAL A 198 -3.41 -22.36 0.86
CA VAL A 198 -2.44 -21.25 0.89
C VAL A 198 -3.12 -19.93 0.54
N PHE A 199 -3.97 -19.93 -0.49
CA PHE A 199 -4.71 -18.76 -0.94
C PHE A 199 -5.71 -18.28 0.13
N PHE A 200 -6.44 -19.19 0.78
CA PHE A 200 -7.34 -18.83 1.87
C PHE A 200 -6.60 -18.22 3.07
N ILE A 201 -5.48 -18.82 3.49
CA ILE A 201 -4.65 -18.28 4.58
C ILE A 201 -4.09 -16.91 4.19
N SER A 202 -3.55 -16.77 2.98
CA SER A 202 -3.03 -15.50 2.47
C SER A 202 -4.10 -14.41 2.43
N MET A 203 -5.33 -14.76 2.05
CA MET A 203 -6.44 -13.80 2.03
C MET A 203 -6.77 -13.33 3.44
N ILE A 204 -6.87 -14.23 4.42
CA ILE A 204 -7.11 -13.88 5.82
C ILE A 204 -6.00 -12.97 6.34
N LEU A 205 -4.73 -13.34 6.15
CA LEU A 205 -3.59 -12.54 6.62
C LEU A 205 -3.57 -11.15 5.96
N CYS A 206 -3.84 -11.07 4.66
CA CYS A 206 -3.93 -9.81 3.94
C CYS A 206 -5.06 -8.92 4.46
N THR A 207 -6.27 -9.48 4.63
CA THR A 207 -7.43 -8.76 5.17
C THR A 207 -7.17 -8.27 6.58
N LEU A 208 -6.60 -9.10 7.46
CA LEU A 208 -6.29 -8.72 8.83
C LEU A 208 -5.25 -7.60 8.87
N ASN A 209 -4.11 -7.76 8.19
CA ASN A 209 -3.04 -6.77 8.21
C ASN A 209 -3.46 -5.43 7.61
N ASN A 210 -4.11 -5.45 6.45
CA ASN A 210 -4.59 -4.23 5.79
C ASN A 210 -5.76 -3.59 6.53
N GLY A 211 -6.67 -4.41 7.09
CA GLY A 211 -7.80 -3.93 7.90
C GLY A 211 -7.33 -3.26 9.18
N LEU A 212 -6.37 -3.88 9.90
CA LEU A 212 -5.80 -3.31 11.11
C LEU A 212 -5.06 -2.00 10.81
N THR A 213 -4.25 -1.97 9.75
CA THR A 213 -3.58 -0.76 9.26
C THR A 213 -4.57 0.33 8.87
N ALA A 214 -5.71 -0.03 8.27
CA ALA A 214 -6.75 0.91 7.87
C ALA A 214 -7.42 1.55 9.08
N VAL A 215 -7.86 0.74 10.04
CA VAL A 215 -8.55 1.19 11.26
C VAL A 215 -7.60 2.00 12.15
N LEU A 216 -6.42 1.47 12.47
CA LEU A 216 -5.47 2.16 13.34
C LEU A 216 -4.95 3.44 12.70
N GLY A 217 -4.62 3.41 11.41
CA GLY A 217 -4.18 4.61 10.71
C GLY A 217 -5.29 5.67 10.65
N TYR A 218 -6.54 5.28 10.43
CA TYR A 218 -7.65 6.23 10.46
C TYR A 218 -7.91 6.80 11.86
N LEU A 219 -7.77 6.00 12.92
CA LEU A 219 -7.93 6.46 14.30
C LEU A 219 -6.82 7.42 14.72
N ILE A 220 -5.57 7.18 14.31
CA ILE A 220 -4.42 8.02 14.65
C ILE A 220 -4.42 9.34 13.86
N TYR A 221 -4.72 9.27 12.55
CA TYR A 221 -4.60 10.42 11.64
C TYR A 221 -5.92 11.15 11.35
N GLY A 222 -7.08 10.59 11.74
CA GLY A 222 -8.39 11.23 11.62
C GLY A 222 -8.83 11.51 10.16
N ASN A 223 -9.72 12.49 9.96
CA ASN A 223 -10.11 12.99 8.62
C ASN A 223 -9.03 13.87 7.97
N GLU A 224 -7.97 14.20 8.70
CA GLU A 224 -6.79 14.95 8.25
C GLU A 224 -5.85 14.09 7.36
N VAL A 225 -6.33 12.98 6.77
CA VAL A 225 -5.53 12.19 5.81
C VAL A 225 -5.31 12.95 4.49
N HIS A 226 -5.94 14.12 4.31
CA HIS A 226 -5.62 15.11 3.28
C HIS A 226 -4.31 15.86 3.52
N CYS A 227 -3.74 15.79 4.73
CA CYS A 227 -2.35 16.18 4.92
C CYS A 227 -1.46 15.05 4.40
N THR A 228 -1.23 15.08 3.09
CA THR A 228 -0.03 14.53 2.46
C THR A 228 1.19 14.97 3.25
N GLY A 229 1.70 14.10 4.12
CA GLY A 229 3.02 14.30 4.70
C GLY A 229 3.21 13.71 6.08
N VAL A 230 4.34 13.02 6.22
CA VAL A 230 5.08 12.77 7.46
C VAL A 230 5.35 14.07 8.29
N LYS A 231 4.90 15.25 7.81
CA LYS A 231 4.82 16.50 8.59
C LYS A 231 4.05 16.36 9.90
N CYS A 232 2.98 15.56 9.95
CA CYS A 232 2.21 15.37 11.20
C CYS A 232 3.03 14.65 12.30
N PRO A 233 3.72 13.52 12.02
CA PRO A 233 4.60 12.90 13.01
C PRO A 233 5.83 13.75 13.36
N LEU A 234 6.41 14.53 12.44
CA LEU A 234 7.57 15.38 12.76
C LEU A 234 7.21 16.60 13.63
N LEU A 235 6.06 17.25 13.39
CA LEU A 235 5.56 18.32 14.26
C LEU A 235 5.15 17.80 15.65
N ARG A 236 4.56 16.60 15.73
CA ARG A 236 4.28 15.96 17.03
C ARG A 236 5.54 15.45 17.73
N LEU A 237 6.53 14.91 17.03
CA LEU A 237 7.80 14.53 17.66
C LEU A 237 8.57 15.75 18.15
N SER A 238 8.57 16.87 17.42
CA SER A 238 9.17 18.10 17.92
C SER A 238 8.44 18.60 19.17
N ASP A 239 7.10 18.57 19.21
CA ASP A 239 6.35 18.98 20.40
C ASP A 239 6.55 18.05 21.61
N VAL A 240 6.67 16.73 21.38
CA VAL A 240 6.95 15.75 22.45
C VAL A 240 8.39 15.88 22.94
N ILE A 241 9.37 16.05 22.06
CA ILE A 241 10.77 16.27 22.43
C ILE A 241 10.91 17.61 23.18
N TYR A 242 10.25 18.68 22.74
CA TYR A 242 10.26 19.97 23.43
C TYR A 242 9.55 19.91 24.79
N ARG A 243 8.43 19.18 24.93
CA ARG A 243 7.78 18.95 26.23
C ARG A 243 8.66 18.14 27.19
N VAL A 244 9.35 17.11 26.70
CA VAL A 244 10.28 16.28 27.50
C VAL A 244 11.53 17.07 27.90
N ILE A 245 12.01 17.99 27.05
CA ILE A 245 13.11 18.91 27.38
C ILE A 245 12.64 19.99 28.37
N SER A 246 11.40 20.48 28.23
CA SER A 246 10.81 21.49 29.12
C SER A 246 10.48 20.94 30.51
N GLU A 247 10.09 19.67 30.63
CA GLU A 247 9.89 19.01 31.93
C GLU A 247 11.21 18.69 32.65
N ARG A 248 12.33 18.54 31.92
CA ARG A 248 13.66 18.36 32.52
C ARG A 248 14.32 19.65 32.99
N ASN A 249 14.06 20.78 32.35
CA ASN A 249 14.59 22.09 32.74
C ASN A 249 13.44 22.93 33.30
N GLY A 250 13.22 22.81 34.60
CA GLY A 250 12.22 23.59 35.32
C GLY A 250 12.26 25.08 34.97
N ASN A 251 11.09 25.60 34.60
CA ASN A 251 10.76 27.01 34.38
C ASN A 251 11.47 27.71 33.20
N CYS A 252 10.80 27.72 32.04
CA CYS A 252 10.65 28.94 31.22
C CYS A 252 9.56 28.74 30.15
N PHE A 253 8.37 29.26 30.40
CA PHE A 253 7.30 29.38 29.41
C PHE A 253 7.60 30.60 28.54
N VAL A 254 8.01 30.40 27.29
CA VAL A 254 8.00 31.47 26.28
C VAL A 254 7.01 31.03 25.19
N PRO A 255 5.84 31.68 25.06
CA PRO A 255 4.87 31.31 24.04
C PRO A 255 5.38 31.68 22.65
N MET A 256 5.62 30.66 21.81
CA MET A 256 5.99 30.74 20.40
C MET A 256 4.79 31.17 19.52
N ARG A 257 4.11 32.27 19.88
CA ARG A 257 3.20 32.99 18.98
C ARG A 257 3.86 34.24 18.38
N VAL A 258 5.10 34.54 18.76
CA VAL A 258 5.84 35.74 18.34
C VAL A 258 6.97 35.42 17.34
N LEU A 259 7.25 34.14 17.03
CA LEU A 259 8.33 33.75 16.11
C LEU A 259 7.84 33.24 14.74
N SER A 260 6.52 33.18 14.50
CA SER A 260 5.98 32.73 13.20
C SER A 260 5.79 33.84 12.17
N GLU A 261 5.91 35.12 12.54
CA GLU A 261 5.75 36.23 11.58
C GLU A 261 7.08 36.66 10.92
N ASP A 262 8.24 36.34 11.49
CA ASP A 262 9.54 36.81 10.97
C ASP A 262 10.26 35.83 10.02
N LEU A 263 9.70 34.64 9.75
CA LEU A 263 10.35 33.63 8.89
C LEU A 263 9.73 33.46 7.49
N TRP A 264 8.80 34.34 7.11
CA TRP A 264 8.18 34.39 5.78
C TRP A 264 8.74 35.48 4.85
N VAL A 265 9.89 36.07 5.22
CA VAL A 265 10.69 36.91 4.31
C VAL A 265 12.05 36.24 4.15
N PHE A 266 12.12 35.23 3.29
CA PHE A 266 13.19 34.94 2.32
C PHE A 266 12.92 33.59 1.61
#